data_AF-A0A6N6QBG7-F1
#
_entry.id   AF-A0A6N6QBG7-F1
#
_cell.length_a   1.000
_cell.length_b   1.000
_cell.length_c   1.000
_cell.angle_alpha   90.00
_cell.angle_beta   90.00
_cell.angle_gamma   90.00
#
_symmetry.space_group_name_H-M   'P 1'
#
loop_
_entity.id
_entity.type
_entity.pdbx_description
1 polymer ?
#
loop_
_entity_poly.entity_id
_entity_poly.type
_entity_poly.pdbx_seq_one_letter_code
_entity_poly.pdbx_strand_id
1 'polypeptide(L)'
;QVVREGRERAAKLNEDEGRKLAADWESVADGRIISGRAALEKGLVDELGNFDVAVQRALVLANIEKANLVTFDAPVGWGNLLRLLGESKAGAVKVDLGLPFASRLPQGRLYFLSPMHVH
;
A
#
# COMPACT_ATOMS: atom_id res chain seq x y z
N GLN A 1 15.58 11.81 11.42
CA GLN A 1 16.38 10.97 12.33
C GLN A 1 16.03 9.48 12.20
N VAL A 2 14.81 9.05 12.52
CA VAL A 2 14.38 7.63 12.52
C VAL A 2 14.63 6.89 11.20
N VAL A 3 14.31 7.49 10.04
CA VAL A 3 14.47 6.83 8.72
C VAL A 3 15.95 6.53 8.42
N ARG A 4 16.83 7.49 8.68
CA ARG A 4 18.29 7.35 8.47
C ARG A 4 18.85 6.24 9.36
N GLU A 5 18.57 6.30 10.66
CA GLU A 5 19.01 5.27 11.63
C GLU A 5 18.47 3.88 11.25
N GLY A 6 17.20 3.81 10.82
CA GLY A 6 16.57 2.57 10.36
C GLY A 6 17.24 1.97 9.12
N ARG A 7 17.55 2.80 8.10
CA ARG A 7 18.24 2.35 6.88
C ARG A 7 19.70 1.98 7.13
N GLU A 8 20.41 2.70 8.00
CA GLU A 8 21.77 2.33 8.41
C GLU A 8 21.80 0.99 9.14
N ARG A 9 20.83 0.74 10.04
CA ARG A 9 20.68 -0.55 10.70
C ARG A 9 20.38 -1.67 9.70
N ALA A 10 19.46 -1.44 8.77
CA ALA A 10 19.12 -2.41 7.73
C ALA A 10 20.32 -2.73 6.84
N ALA A 11 21.09 -1.71 6.42
CA ALA A 11 22.30 -1.90 5.62
C ALA A 11 23.33 -2.79 6.34
N LYS A 12 23.53 -2.60 7.65
CA LYS A 12 24.43 -3.46 8.45
C LYS A 12 23.95 -4.90 8.54
N LEU A 13 22.64 -5.11 8.72
CA LEU A 13 22.06 -6.46 8.82
C LEU A 13 22.04 -7.19 7.48
N ASN A 14 21.95 -6.45 6.38
CA ASN A 14 21.85 -6.98 5.03
C ASN A 14 23.19 -6.90 4.26
N GLU A 15 24.32 -6.68 4.95
CA GLU A 15 25.66 -6.60 4.33
C GLU A 15 25.72 -5.64 3.13
N ASP A 16 25.08 -4.48 3.24
CA ASP A 16 24.96 -3.45 2.19
C ASP A 16 24.23 -3.90 0.90
N GLU A 17 23.53 -5.03 0.88
CA GLU A 17 22.72 -5.47 -0.27
C GLU A 17 21.48 -4.59 -0.53
N GLY A 18 21.08 -3.77 0.45
CA GLY A 18 19.96 -2.85 0.35
C GLY A 18 20.29 -1.52 -0.34
N ARG A 19 19.28 -0.79 -0.80
CA ARG A 19 19.46 0.50 -1.45
C ARG A 19 19.84 1.58 -0.43
N LYS A 20 20.90 2.35 -0.72
CA LYS A 20 21.29 3.50 0.11
C LYS A 20 20.33 4.67 -0.08
N LEU A 21 20.11 5.43 1.00
CA LEU A 21 19.34 6.68 0.93
C LEU A 21 20.02 7.66 -0.01
N ALA A 22 19.25 8.32 -0.87
CA ALA A 22 19.76 9.41 -1.71
C ALA A 22 20.20 10.58 -0.83
N ALA A 23 21.20 11.35 -1.24
CA ALA A 23 21.70 12.48 -0.44
C ALA A 23 20.60 13.51 -0.10
N ASP A 24 19.60 13.64 -0.96
CA ASP A 24 18.48 14.58 -0.83
C ASP A 24 17.15 13.89 -0.43
N TRP A 25 17.21 12.72 0.22
CA TRP A 25 16.01 12.00 0.66
C TRP A 25 15.12 12.81 1.62
N GLU A 26 15.72 13.69 2.41
CA GLU A 26 14.99 14.54 3.36
C GLU A 26 14.05 15.54 2.66
N SER A 27 14.28 15.83 1.36
CA SER A 27 13.41 16.73 0.58
C SER A 27 11.98 16.21 0.40
N VAL A 28 11.75 14.92 0.64
CA VAL A 28 10.42 14.28 0.56
C VAL A 28 9.89 13.83 1.92
N ALA A 29 10.60 14.14 3.01
CA ALA A 29 10.27 13.73 4.37
C ALA A 29 9.39 14.75 5.13
N ASP A 30 8.46 15.41 4.42
CA ASP A 30 7.57 16.45 4.95
C ASP A 30 6.13 15.96 5.19
N GLY A 31 5.89 14.65 5.05
CA GLY A 31 4.59 14.01 5.25
C GLY A 31 3.73 13.90 3.99
N ARG A 32 4.21 14.35 2.82
CA ARG A 32 3.49 14.17 1.56
C ARG A 32 3.42 12.69 1.13
N ILE A 33 2.41 12.37 0.34
CA ILE A 33 2.33 11.08 -0.35
C ILE A 33 3.23 11.15 -1.59
N ILE A 34 4.07 10.12 -1.77
CA ILE A 34 4.94 9.98 -2.94
C ILE A 34 4.63 8.67 -3.68
N SER A 35 4.88 8.65 -4.99
CA SER A 35 4.78 7.41 -5.77
C SER A 35 5.87 6.42 -5.37
N GLY A 36 5.63 5.12 -5.62
CA GLY A 36 6.66 4.09 -5.42
C GLY A 36 7.95 4.40 -6.18
N ARG A 37 7.86 4.92 -7.42
CA ARG A 37 9.04 5.31 -8.21
C ARG A 37 9.88 6.39 -7.54
N ALA A 38 9.23 7.45 -7.05
CA ALA A 38 9.92 8.51 -6.31
C ALA A 38 10.53 7.97 -5.00
N ALA A 39 9.83 7.07 -4.30
CA ALA A 39 10.36 6.40 -3.10
C ALA A 39 11.61 5.56 -3.42
N LEU A 40 11.61 4.84 -4.56
CA LEU A 40 12.76 4.06 -5.01
C LEU A 40 13.95 4.98 -5.33
N GLU A 41 13.73 6.05 -6.07
CA GLU A 41 14.77 7.05 -6.40
C GLU A 41 15.43 7.63 -5.14
N LYS A 42 14.63 7.90 -4.11
CA LYS A 42 15.11 8.43 -2.82
C LYS A 42 15.71 7.37 -1.89
N GLY A 43 15.66 6.09 -2.27
CA GLY A 43 16.18 4.98 -1.47
C GLY A 43 15.35 4.67 -0.23
N LEU A 44 14.06 5.02 -0.26
CA LEU A 44 13.08 4.70 0.79
C LEU A 44 12.51 3.29 0.64
N VAL A 45 12.54 2.74 -0.57
CA VAL A 45 12.23 1.33 -0.88
C VAL A 45 13.37 0.73 -1.70
N ASP A 46 13.49 -0.60 -1.67
CA ASP A 46 14.56 -1.34 -2.35
C ASP A 46 14.16 -1.82 -3.75
N GLU A 47 12.88 -2.12 -3.95
CA GLU A 47 12.37 -2.71 -5.19
C GLU A 47 10.93 -2.27 -5.48
N LEU A 48 10.57 -2.19 -6.76
CA LEU A 48 9.21 -1.94 -7.23
C LEU A 48 8.57 -3.24 -7.69
N GLY A 49 7.36 -3.50 -7.24
CA GLY A 49 6.63 -4.69 -7.64
C GLY A 49 5.27 -4.78 -6.99
N ASN A 50 4.56 -5.83 -7.34
CA ASN A 50 3.33 -6.24 -6.66
C ASN A 50 3.67 -7.26 -5.55
N PHE A 51 2.64 -7.90 -4.99
CA PHE A 51 2.79 -8.94 -3.99
C PHE A 51 3.65 -10.13 -4.48
N ASP A 52 3.46 -10.57 -5.72
CA ASP A 52 4.21 -11.71 -6.27
C ASP A 52 5.71 -11.42 -6.33
N VAL A 53 6.10 -10.20 -6.72
CA VAL A 53 7.51 -9.78 -6.70
C VAL A 53 8.08 -9.84 -5.28
N ALA A 54 7.32 -9.40 -4.28
CA ALA A 54 7.75 -9.49 -2.88
C ALA A 54 7.94 -10.94 -2.43
N VAL A 55 7.05 -11.85 -2.85
CA VAL A 55 7.16 -13.29 -2.57
C VAL A 55 8.39 -13.88 -3.25
N GLN A 56 8.61 -13.60 -4.53
CA GLN A 56 9.79 -14.07 -5.26
C GLN A 56 11.08 -13.57 -4.62
N ARG A 57 11.14 -12.30 -4.22
CA ARG A 57 12.30 -11.75 -3.51
C ARG A 57 12.55 -12.47 -2.19
N ALA A 58 11.50 -12.76 -1.42
CA ALA A 58 11.61 -13.50 -0.17
C ALA A 58 12.12 -14.94 -0.38
N LEU A 59 11.67 -15.63 -1.43
CA LEU A 59 12.16 -16.96 -1.81
C LEU A 59 13.66 -16.94 -2.13
N VAL A 60 14.11 -15.94 -2.90
CA VAL A 60 15.52 -15.74 -3.24
C VAL A 60 16.36 -15.51 -1.98
N LEU A 61 15.91 -14.64 -1.09
CA LEU A 61 16.62 -14.35 0.17
C LEU A 61 16.68 -15.57 1.11
N ALA A 62 15.64 -16.40 1.11
CA ALA A 62 15.57 -17.63 1.89
C ALA A 62 16.28 -18.82 1.20
N ASN A 63 16.76 -18.66 -0.03
CA ASN A 63 17.38 -19.71 -0.84
C ASN A 63 16.50 -20.97 -0.98
N ILE A 64 15.21 -20.77 -1.28
CA ILE A 64 14.23 -21.85 -1.49
C ILE A 64 13.45 -21.63 -2.78
N GLU A 65 13.03 -22.71 -3.44
CA GLU A 65 12.31 -22.61 -4.72
C GLU A 65 10.80 -22.42 -4.56
N LYS A 66 10.21 -22.97 -3.49
CA LYS A 66 8.76 -22.97 -3.25
C LYS A 66 8.47 -22.80 -1.77
N ALA A 67 7.42 -22.05 -1.47
CA ALA A 67 6.88 -21.90 -0.13
C ALA A 67 5.36 -22.05 -0.16
N ASN A 68 4.79 -22.48 0.96
CA ASN A 68 3.35 -22.43 1.19
C ASN A 68 2.99 -21.07 1.77
N LEU A 69 2.16 -20.30 1.06
CA LEU A 69 1.67 -19.01 1.54
C LEU A 69 0.39 -19.23 2.33
N VAL A 70 0.36 -18.73 3.56
CA VAL A 70 -0.80 -18.82 4.45
C VAL A 70 -1.24 -17.41 4.81
N THR A 71 -2.50 -17.06 4.50
CA THR A 71 -3.13 -15.81 4.96
C THR A 71 -4.10 -16.10 6.09
N PHE A 72 -4.03 -15.31 7.16
CA PHE A 72 -5.01 -15.35 8.24
C PHE A 72 -6.04 -14.25 7.99
N ASP A 73 -7.07 -14.59 7.24
CA ASP A 73 -8.21 -13.70 7.04
C ASP A 73 -9.19 -13.83 8.21
N ALA A 74 -9.67 -12.69 8.72
CA ALA A 74 -10.74 -12.71 9.71
C ALA A 74 -11.97 -13.39 9.10
N PRO A 75 -12.61 -14.34 9.80
CA PRO A 75 -13.75 -15.06 9.23
C PRO A 75 -14.88 -14.06 8.93
N VAL A 76 -15.26 -13.96 7.66
CA VAL A 76 -16.41 -13.18 7.21
C VAL A 76 -17.66 -13.96 7.59
N GLY A 77 -18.02 -13.91 8.88
CA GLY A 77 -19.19 -14.61 9.40
C GLY A 77 -20.49 -13.98 8.91
N TRP A 78 -21.51 -14.80 8.68
CA TRP A 78 -22.88 -14.38 8.32
C TRP A 78 -23.46 -13.29 9.26
N GLY A 79 -23.02 -13.24 10.52
CA GLY A 79 -23.40 -12.20 11.49
C GLY A 79 -22.94 -10.78 11.12
N ASN A 80 -21.79 -10.63 10.44
CA ASN A 80 -21.33 -9.32 9.96
C ASN A 80 -22.18 -8.81 8.79
N LEU A 81 -22.75 -9.71 7.98
CA LEU A 81 -23.69 -9.36 6.91
C LEU A 81 -25.03 -8.90 7.50
N LEU A 82 -25.51 -9.54 8.57
CA LEU A 82 -26.74 -9.14 9.27
C LEU A 82 -26.61 -7.78 9.98
N ARG A 83 -25.41 -7.42 10.45
CA ARG A 83 -25.16 -6.09 11.04
C ARG A 83 -25.28 -4.96 10.01
N LEU A 84 -24.84 -5.19 8.77
CA LEU A 84 -25.01 -4.26 7.64
C LEU A 84 -26.48 -4.04 7.26
N LEU A 85 -27.34 -5.02 7.50
CA LEU A 85 -28.80 -4.92 7.28
C LEU A 85 -29.52 -4.21 8.44
N GLY A 86 -28.90 -4.10 9.62
CA GLY A 86 -29.50 -3.53 10.84
C GLY A 86 -29.09 -2.09 11.17
N GLU A 87 -27.92 -1.63 10.74
CA GLU A 87 -27.45 -0.25 10.99
C GLU A 87 -28.03 0.74 9.97
N SER A 88 -29.29 1.13 10.16
CA SER A 88 -29.87 2.32 9.53
C SER A 88 -29.86 3.50 10.53
N LYS A 89 -28.72 4.17 10.71
CA LYS A 89 -28.64 5.58 11.18
C LYS A 89 -27.20 6.11 11.26
N ALA A 90 -26.83 6.96 10.28
CA ALA A 90 -26.29 8.32 10.47
C ALA A 90 -25.31 8.72 9.34
N GLY A 91 -25.68 9.77 8.59
CA GLY A 91 -24.75 10.64 7.86
C GLY A 91 -24.20 10.15 6.51
N ALA A 92 -24.99 10.25 5.43
CA ALA A 92 -24.47 10.20 4.07
C ALA A 92 -24.65 11.58 3.42
N VAL A 93 -23.56 12.33 3.25
CA VAL A 93 -23.54 13.43 2.28
C VAL A 93 -23.65 12.77 0.89
N LYS A 94 -24.78 12.99 0.23
CA LYS A 94 -25.09 12.46 -1.10
C LYS A 94 -24.45 13.37 -2.15
N VAL A 95 -23.59 12.80 -2.98
CA VAL A 95 -23.26 13.38 -4.29
C VAL A 95 -23.79 12.37 -5.31
N ASP A 96 -24.89 12.74 -5.97
CA ASP A 96 -25.61 11.90 -6.93
C ASP A 96 -24.90 11.94 -8.28
N LEU A 97 -24.05 10.94 -8.54
CA LEU A 97 -23.50 10.67 -9.87
C LEU A 97 -24.22 9.45 -10.45
N GLY A 98 -25.47 9.63 -10.89
CA GLY A 98 -26.30 8.79 -11.78
C GLY A 98 -26.04 7.29 -12.01
N LEU A 99 -25.43 6.55 -11.08
CA LEU A 99 -25.09 5.13 -11.19
C LEU A 99 -25.46 4.40 -9.88
N PRO A 100 -26.21 3.29 -9.93
CA PRO A 100 -26.71 2.59 -8.73
C PRO A 100 -25.64 1.87 -7.89
N PHE A 101 -24.35 2.05 -8.18
CA PHE A 101 -23.23 1.37 -7.52
C PHE A 101 -22.09 2.30 -7.08
N ALA A 102 -22.33 3.62 -6.96
CA ALA A 102 -21.34 4.57 -6.45
C ALA A 102 -21.09 4.37 -4.94
N SER A 103 -20.52 3.22 -4.60
CA SER A 103 -19.81 2.96 -3.36
C SER A 103 -18.72 4.02 -3.24
N ARG A 104 -18.72 4.71 -2.10
CA ARG A 104 -17.84 5.83 -1.77
C ARG A 104 -16.40 5.46 -2.13
N LEU A 105 -15.84 6.09 -3.17
CA LEU A 105 -14.45 5.89 -3.53
C LEU A 105 -13.59 6.23 -2.30
N PRO A 106 -12.75 5.31 -1.80
CA PRO A 106 -11.84 5.61 -0.71
C PRO A 106 -11.01 6.86 -1.00
N GLN A 107 -10.98 7.79 -0.06
CA GLN A 107 -10.15 8.99 -0.17
C GLN A 107 -8.65 8.62 -0.23
N GLY A 108 -7.85 9.45 -0.90
CA GLY A 108 -6.39 9.31 -0.94
C GLY A 108 -5.87 8.23 -1.90
N ARG A 109 -6.69 7.77 -2.85
CA ARG A 109 -6.28 6.85 -3.92
C ARG A 109 -6.37 7.52 -5.28
N LEU A 110 -5.49 7.12 -6.19
CA LEU A 110 -5.54 7.54 -7.59
C LEU A 110 -6.57 6.69 -8.33
N TYR A 111 -7.48 7.32 -9.06
CA TYR A 111 -8.50 6.65 -9.86
C TYR A 111 -8.32 7.00 -11.33
N PHE A 112 -8.37 5.98 -12.19
CA PHE A 112 -8.46 6.18 -13.63
C PHE A 112 -9.95 6.24 -14.01
N LEU A 113 -10.49 7.45 -14.09
CA LEU A 113 -11.90 7.68 -14.42
C LEU A 113 -12.05 8.05 -15.89
N SER A 114 -13.11 7.52 -16.53
CA SER A 114 -13.45 7.89 -17.90
C SER A 114 -13.87 9.37 -17.97
N PRO A 115 -13.40 10.16 -18.95
CA PRO A 115 -13.76 11.57 -19.10
C PRO A 115 -15.27 11.81 -19.23
N MET A 116 -16.02 10.82 -19.70
CA MET A 116 -17.47 10.93 -19.97
C MET A 116 -18.34 10.99 -18.71
N HIS A 117 -17.78 10.72 -17.53
CA HIS A 117 -18.52 10.63 -16.26
C HIS A 117 -18.01 11.61 -15.19
N VAL A 118 -17.17 12.57 -15.59
CA VAL A 118 -16.67 13.65 -14.71
C VAL A 118 -17.44 14.93 -15.07
N HIS A 119 -18.71 14.99 -14.69
CA HIS A 119 -19.55 16.18 -14.78
C HIS A 119 -20.32 16.39 -13.48
#